data_AF-A0A257M8B8-F1
#
_entry.id   AF-A0A257M8B8-F1
#
_cell.length_a   1.000
_cell.length_b   1.000
_cell.length_c   1.000
_cell.angle_alpha   90.00
_cell.angle_beta   90.00
_cell.angle_gamma   90.00
#
_symmetry.space_group_name_H-M   'P 1'
#
loop_
_entity.id
_entity.type
_entity.pdbx_description
1 polymer ?
#
loop_
_entity_poly.entity_id
_entity_poly.type
_entity_poly.pdbx_seq_one_letter_code
_entity_poly.pdbx_strand_id
1 'polypeptide(L)' 'MKLEEIAMEASKLTEKERASLASRLLHGLETPIYTVSDEEVARRKCEADADSSVWLTFDQLVSGLKLRGS' A
#
# COMPACT_ATOMS: atom_id res chain seq x y z
N MET A 1 -8.42 6.62 6.70
CA MET A 1 -7.91 6.96 8.05
C MET A 1 -6.64 7.77 7.91
N LYS A 2 -6.55 8.89 8.61
CA LYS A 2 -5.33 9.71 8.70
C LYS A 2 -4.42 9.10 9.77
N LEU A 3 -3.10 9.31 9.64
CA LEU A 3 -2.12 8.81 10.60
C LEU A 3 -2.43 9.25 12.04
N GLU A 4 -2.89 10.49 12.20
CA GLU A 4 -3.26 11.04 13.50
C GLU A 4 -4.42 10.31 14.18
N GLU A 5 -5.38 9.82 13.39
CA GLU A 5 -6.50 9.04 13.91
C GLU A 5 -6.02 7.68 14.43
N ILE A 6 -5.06 7.04 13.74
CA ILE A 6 -4.44 5.78 14.16
C ILE A 6 -3.68 5.98 15.47
N ALA A 7 -2.86 7.04 15.56
CA ALA A 7 -2.07 7.34 16.75
C ALA A 7 -2.96 7.64 17.96
N MET A 8 -4.03 8.41 17.74
CA MET A 8 -5.01 8.73 18.77
C MET A 8 -5.71 7.48 19.31
N GLU A 9 -6.20 6.58 18.45
CA GLU A 9 -6.84 5.33 18.90
C GLU A 9 -5.85 4.40 19.59
N ALA A 10 -4.62 4.28 19.08
CA ALA A 10 -3.58 3.45 19.71
C ALA A 10 -3.16 3.96 21.11
N SER A 11 -3.26 5.27 21.35
CA SER A 11 -2.95 5.86 22.66
C SER A 11 -3.92 5.42 23.77
N LYS A 12 -5.15 5.03 23.42
CA LYS A 12 -6.17 4.55 24.35
C LYS A 12 -5.93 3.11 24.82
N LEU A 13 -5.03 2.38 24.15
CA LEU A 13 -4.70 0.99 24.47
C LEU A 13 -3.74 0.91 25.65
N THR A 14 -3.84 -0.18 26.42
CA THR A 14 -2.83 -0.51 27.43
C THR A 14 -1.47 -0.79 26.79
N GLU A 15 -0.40 -0.74 27.56
CA GLU A 15 0.96 -1.00 27.08
C GLU A 15 1.07 -2.37 26.39
N LYS A 16 0.46 -3.41 26.99
CA LYS A 16 0.43 -4.77 26.44
C LYS A 16 -0.31 -4.84 25.10
N GLU A 17 -1.46 -4.19 24.99
CA GLU A 17 -2.25 -4.15 23.75
C GLU A 17 -1.53 -3.37 22.65
N ARG A 18 -0.85 -2.29 23.02
CA ARG A 18 -0.05 -1.48 22.10
C ARG A 18 1.16 -2.25 21.58
N ALA A 19 1.85 -3.01 22.42
CA ALA A 19 2.93 -3.90 22.02
C ALA A 19 2.41 -5.01 21.08
N SER A 20 1.23 -5.57 21.37
CA SER A 20 0.57 -6.55 20.48
C SER A 20 0.17 -5.95 19.13
N LEU A 21 -0.36 -4.71 19.12
CA LEU A 21 -0.66 -3.97 17.90
C LEU A 21 0.60 -3.67 17.08
N ALA A 22 1.66 -3.21 17.72
CA ALA A 22 2.94 -2.95 17.05
C ALA A 22 3.52 -4.23 16.42
N SER A 23 3.51 -5.35 17.15
CA SER A 23 3.95 -6.65 16.62
C SER A 23 3.10 -7.09 15.42
N ARG A 24 1.77 -6.93 15.49
CA ARG A 24 0.87 -7.21 14.36
C ARG A 24 1.09 -6.29 13.16
N LEU A 25 1.46 -5.03 13.36
CA LEU A 25 1.78 -4.13 12.25
C LEU A 25 3.15 -4.47 11.64
N LEU A 26 4.14 -4.79 12.47
CA LEU A 26 5.48 -5.18 12.01
C LEU A 26 5.49 -6.51 11.25
N HIS A 27 4.60 -7.45 11.60
CA HIS A 27 4.57 -8.79 11.01
C HIS A 27 3.35 -9.06 10.12
N GLY A 28 2.30 -8.25 10.21
CA GLY A 28 1.05 -8.40 9.47
C GLY A 28 0.96 -7.48 8.25
N LEU A 29 1.87 -6.53 8.10
CA LEU A 29 2.12 -5.92 6.80
C LEU A 29 2.93 -6.94 6.00
N GLU A 30 2.25 -7.67 5.12
CA GLU A 30 2.91 -8.60 4.20
C GLU A 30 4.05 -7.88 3.48
N THR A 31 5.22 -8.51 3.45
CA THR A 31 6.31 -8.03 2.61
C THR A 31 5.77 -7.93 1.18
N PRO A 32 5.87 -6.77 0.51
CA PRO A 32 5.38 -6.64 -0.85
C PRO A 32 5.97 -7.77 -1.70
N ILE A 33 5.11 -8.59 -2.32
CA ILE A 33 5.53 -9.68 -3.23
C ILE A 33 6.43 -9.14 -4.35
N TYR A 34 6.38 -7.84 -4.60
CA TYR A 34 7.16 -7.13 -5.58
C TYR A 34 7.59 -5.76 -5.05
N THR A 35 8.88 -5.46 -5.14
CA THR A 35 9.44 -4.14 -4.87
C THR A 35 9.83 -3.47 -6.19
N VAL A 36 9.62 -2.16 -6.28
CA VAL A 36 9.97 -1.33 -7.44
C VAL A 36 10.94 -0.27 -6.96
N SER A 37 12.05 -0.06 -7.68
CA SER A 37 12.97 1.01 -7.33
C SER A 37 12.43 2.37 -7.74
N ASP A 38 12.91 3.43 -7.10
CA ASP A 38 12.50 4.80 -7.40
C ASP A 38 12.82 5.18 -8.85
N GLU A 39 13.92 4.66 -9.42
CA GLU A 39 14.29 4.86 -10.82
C GLU A 39 13.26 4.25 -11.78
N GLU A 40 12.77 3.04 -11.48
CA GLU A 40 11.75 2.39 -12.31
C GLU A 40 10.41 3.14 -12.21
N VAL A 41 10.04 3.65 -11.03
CA VAL A 41 8.87 4.52 -10.86
C VAL A 41 9.02 5.80 -11.69
N ALA A 42 10.18 6.45 -11.63
CA ALA A 42 10.45 7.66 -12.40
C ALA A 42 10.36 7.40 -13.91
N ARG A 43 10.93 6.30 -14.38
CA ARG A 43 10.86 5.88 -15.79
C ARG A 43 9.43 5.67 -16.26
N ARG A 44 8.62 4.94 -15.47
CA ARG A 44 7.20 4.67 -15.77
C ARG A 44 6.36 5.94 -15.82
N LYS A 45 6.65 6.94 -14.97
CA LYS A 45 5.98 8.24 -15.02
C LYS A 45 6.28 8.97 -16.34
N CYS A 46 7.55 9.06 -16.72
CA CYS A 46 7.93 9.70 -17.99
C CYS A 46 7.29 9.02 -19.21
N GLU A 47 7.25 7.68 -19.21
CA GLU A 47 6.58 6.90 -20.26
C GLU A 47 5.09 7.24 -20.36
N ALA A 48 4.41 7.34 -19.22
CA ALA A 48 2.98 7.60 -19.16
C ALA A 48 2.60 9.06 -19.43
N ASP A 49 3.51 10.01 -19.17
CA ASP A 49 3.38 11.41 -19.59
C ASP A 49 3.55 11.55 -21.11
N ALA A 50 4.43 10.75 -21.72
CA ALA A 50 4.68 10.75 -23.16
C ALA A 50 3.60 10.02 -23.97
N ASP A 51 3.03 8.94 -23.42
CA ASP A 51 2.01 8.13 -24.07
C ASP A 51 0.89 7.74 -23.09
N SER A 52 -0.26 8.39 -23.22
CA SER A 52 -1.40 8.11 -22.35
C SER A 52 -2.02 6.71 -22.52
N SER A 53 -1.70 6.00 -23.62
CA SER A 53 -2.22 4.65 -23.88
C SER A 53 -1.62 3.58 -22.95
N VAL A 54 -0.50 3.88 -22.29
CA VAL A 54 0.12 2.98 -21.30
C VAL A 54 -0.58 3.03 -19.94
N TRP A 55 -1.45 4.02 -19.70
CA TRP A 55 -2.25 4.06 -18.48
C TRP A 55 -3.28 2.94 -18.46
N LEU A 56 -3.42 2.30 -17.30
CA LEU A 56 -4.53 1.40 -17.06
C LEU A 56 -5.80 2.22 -16.82
N THR A 57 -6.88 1.80 -17.45
CA THR A 57 -8.22 2.29 -17.10
C THR A 57 -8.63 1.79 -15.71
N PHE A 58 -9.59 2.48 -15.10
CA PHE A 58 -10.16 2.07 -13.83
C PHE A 58 -10.70 0.63 -13.86
N ASP A 59 -11.39 0.23 -14.93
CA ASP A 59 -11.96 -1.11 -15.07
C ASP A 59 -10.87 -2.20 -15.17
N GLN A 60 -9.77 -1.90 -15.85
CA GLN A 60 -8.61 -2.81 -15.94
C GLN A 60 -7.94 -2.98 -14.58
N LEU A 61 -7.77 -1.89 -13.82
CA LEU A 61 -7.23 -1.96 -12.45
C LEU A 61 -8.11 -2.82 -11.54
N VAL A 62 -9.42 -2.58 -11.53
CA VAL A 62 -10.38 -3.33 -10.70
C VAL A 62 -10.39 -4.81 -11.07
N SER A 63 -10.32 -5.14 -12.36
CA SER A 63 -10.29 -6.53 -12.83
C SER A 63 -9.00 -7.25 -12.43
N GLY A 64 -7.86 -6.58 -12.50
CA GLY A 64 -6.57 -7.14 -12.07
C GLY A 64 -6.48 -7.39 -10.56
N LEU A 65 -7.09 -6.54 -9.74
CA LEU A 65 -7.11 -6.71 -8.27
C LEU A 65 -8.00 -7.88 -7.84
N LYS A 66 -9.13 -8.11 -8.52
CA LYS A 66 -10.03 -9.25 -8.23
C LYS A 66 -9.36 -10.62 -8.43
N LEU A 67 -8.35 -10.71 -9.31
CA LEU A 67 -7.61 -11.95 -9.60
C LEU A 67 -6.58 -12.35 -8.53
N ARG A 68 -6.18 -11.42 -7.65
CA ARG A 68 -5.18 -11.69 -6.59
C ARG A 68 -5.78 -12.02 -5.22
N GLY A 69 -7.11 -11.94 -5.09
CA GLY A 69 -7.83 -12.19 -3.83
C GLY A 69 -8.48 -13.56 -3.72
N SER A 70 -8.12 -14.51 -4.59
CA SER A 70 -8.65 -15.89 -4.64
C SER A 70 -7.59 -16.93 -4.39
#